data_AF-A0A1W1E3R6-F1
#
_entry.id   AF-A0A1W1E3R6-F1
#
_cell.length_a   1.000
_cell.length_b   1.000
_cell.length_c   1.000
_cell.angle_alpha   90.00
_cell.angle_beta   90.00
_cell.angle_gamma   90.00
#
_symmetry.space_group_name_H-M   'P 1'
#
loop_
_entity.id
_entity.type
_entity.pdbx_description
1 polymer ?
#
loop_
_entity_poly.entity_id
_entity_poly.type
_entity_poly.pdbx_seq_one_letter_code
_entity_poly.pdbx_strand_id
1 'polypeptide(L)'
;MKIETYGRQGNNLSQEVGKSVNKVLFVFDADFFIDDKTCGGLENSKECIARLITDLDWDIDVDYYIFDKNLDDFIIKTLSKEEQNCFKNFEKCLKIEVKNKNKKISTCIYKKLYPQTPYDFSHPNFDTLKQKLTHLFQ
;
A
#
# COMPACT_ATOMS: atom_id res chain seq x y z
N MET A 1 10.33 7.26 27.09
CA MET A 1 9.06 7.46 26.40
C MET A 1 8.07 6.50 27.03
N LYS A 2 7.09 6.99 27.80
CA LYS A 2 6.07 6.15 28.43
C LYS A 2 5.04 5.82 27.35
N ILE A 3 4.91 4.55 27.01
CA ILE A 3 3.76 4.07 26.24
C ILE A 3 2.59 4.11 27.22
N GLU A 4 1.76 5.14 27.10
CA GLU A 4 0.48 5.17 27.79
C GLU A 4 -0.38 4.08 27.17
N THR A 5 -0.57 2.99 27.90
CA THR A 5 -1.55 1.96 27.60
C THR A 5 -2.92 2.62 27.63
N TYR A 6 -3.45 2.98 26.47
CA TYR A 6 -4.86 3.31 26.32
C TYR A 6 -5.65 2.10 26.77
N GLY A 7 -6.35 2.26 27.90
CA GLY A 7 -7.18 1.23 28.49
C GLY A 7 -8.19 0.72 27.46
N ARG A 8 -8.39 -0.61 27.47
CA ARG A 8 -9.51 -1.29 26.82
C ARG A 8 -10.83 -0.67 27.30
N GLN A 9 -11.30 0.34 26.57
CA GLN A 9 -12.71 0.68 26.45
C GLN A 9 -13.03 0.70 24.95
N GLY A 10 -12.82 -0.46 24.31
CA GLY A 10 -13.47 -0.71 23.04
C GLY A 10 -14.95 -0.92 23.32
N ASN A 11 -15.73 0.16 23.26
CA ASN A 11 -17.14 0.00 22.91
C ASN A 11 -17.15 -0.79 21.60
N ASN A 12 -17.84 -1.92 21.61
CA ASN A 12 -17.92 -2.82 20.47
C ASN A 12 -18.33 -2.01 19.23
N LEU A 13 -17.39 -1.78 18.29
CA LEU A 13 -17.66 -1.12 17.00
C LEU A 13 -18.85 -1.78 16.27
N SER A 14 -19.08 -3.06 16.54
CA SER A 14 -20.23 -3.84 16.07
C SER A 14 -21.59 -3.38 16.64
N GLN A 15 -21.63 -2.85 17.86
CA GLN A 15 -22.83 -2.34 18.51
C GLN A 15 -23.29 -0.97 17.96
N GLU A 16 -22.36 -0.13 17.52
CA GLU A 16 -22.69 1.19 16.96
C GLU A 16 -23.18 1.12 15.50
N VAL A 17 -22.74 0.11 14.73
CA VAL A 17 -23.09 -0.05 13.31
C VAL A 17 -24.19 -1.11 13.10
N GLY A 18 -24.56 -1.86 14.15
CA GLY A 18 -25.52 -2.97 14.06
C GLY A 18 -25.06 -4.10 13.13
N LYS A 19 -23.75 -4.19 12.86
CA LYS A 19 -23.13 -5.16 11.95
C LYS A 19 -21.87 -5.71 12.60
N SER A 20 -21.70 -7.04 12.58
CA SER A 20 -20.45 -7.66 13.00
C SER A 20 -19.40 -7.53 11.90
N VAL A 21 -18.17 -7.20 12.27
CA VAL A 21 -17.02 -7.22 11.37
C VAL A 21 -16.34 -8.56 11.54
N ASN A 22 -16.37 -9.39 10.48
CA ASN A 22 -15.85 -10.76 10.54
C ASN A 22 -14.48 -10.90 9.83
N LYS A 23 -14.16 -9.94 8.94
CA LYS A 23 -12.90 -9.91 8.17
C LYS A 23 -12.38 -8.47 8.03
N VAL A 24 -11.06 -8.31 8.06
CA VAL A 24 -10.38 -7.03 7.82
C VAL A 24 -9.22 -7.26 6.86
N LEU A 25 -9.08 -6.39 5.85
CA LEU A 25 -7.90 -6.34 4.99
C LEU A 25 -7.26 -4.96 5.09
N PHE A 26 -6.04 -4.90 5.63
CA PHE A 26 -5.24 -3.68 5.62
C PHE A 26 -4.54 -3.52 4.27
N VAL A 27 -4.70 -2.36 3.62
CA VAL A 27 -4.03 -2.05 2.35
C VAL A 27 -3.30 -0.73 2.49
N PHE A 28 -1.98 -0.74 2.34
CA PHE A 28 -1.14 0.44 2.49
C PHE A 28 0.15 0.32 1.67
N ASP A 29 0.82 1.44 1.43
CA ASP A 29 2.16 1.48 0.85
C ASP A 29 3.25 1.37 1.92
N ALA A 30 4.36 0.73 1.56
CA ALA A 30 5.53 0.76 2.42
C ALA A 30 6.17 2.15 2.36
N ASP A 31 6.25 2.81 3.52
CA ASP A 31 7.07 4.02 3.68
C ASP A 31 8.52 3.75 3.28
N PHE A 32 9.29 4.78 2.94
CA PHE A 32 10.70 4.58 2.63
C PHE A 32 11.50 4.29 3.90
N PHE A 33 12.39 3.30 3.86
CA PHE A 33 13.31 2.98 4.97
C PHE A 33 14.11 4.19 5.48
N ILE A 34 14.42 5.13 4.58
CA ILE A 34 15.16 6.35 4.93
C ILE A 34 14.33 7.26 5.85
N ASP A 35 13.00 7.22 5.72
CA ASP A 35 12.07 8.07 6.44
C ASP A 35 11.69 7.44 7.80
N ASP A 36 11.53 6.11 7.85
CA ASP A 36 11.42 5.35 9.10
C ASP A 36 12.25 4.05 9.04
N LYS A 37 13.26 3.95 9.90
CA LYS A 37 14.12 2.76 9.98
C LYS A 37 13.44 1.58 10.67
N THR A 38 12.34 1.82 11.38
CA THR A 38 11.65 0.84 12.22
C THR A 38 10.62 0.07 11.42
N CYS A 39 9.71 0.76 10.73
CA CYS A 39 8.64 0.15 9.95
C CYS A 39 8.65 0.54 8.46
N GLY A 40 9.57 1.42 8.02
CA GLY A 40 9.73 1.79 6.62
C GLY A 40 10.53 0.75 5.84
N GLY A 41 10.17 0.57 4.57
CA GLY A 41 10.64 -0.47 3.67
C GLY A 41 9.80 -1.74 3.78
N LEU A 42 9.66 -2.46 2.66
CA LEU A 42 8.72 -3.58 2.53
C LEU A 42 8.85 -4.63 3.66
N GLU A 43 10.08 -5.07 3.97
CA GLU A 43 10.29 -6.12 4.98
C GLU A 43 9.97 -5.62 6.39
N ASN A 44 10.40 -4.41 6.75
CA ASN A 44 10.07 -3.80 8.04
C ASN A 44 8.57 -3.57 8.19
N SER A 45 7.90 -3.12 7.13
CA SER A 45 6.44 -2.93 7.12
C SER A 45 5.70 -4.25 7.35
N LYS A 46 6.17 -5.36 6.76
CA LYS A 46 5.61 -6.71 7.01
C LYS A 46 5.77 -7.13 8.47
N GLU A 47 6.94 -6.91 9.05
CA GLU A 47 7.18 -7.24 10.47
C GLU A 47 6.29 -6.40 11.40
N CYS A 48 6.18 -5.10 11.14
CA CYS A 48 5.38 -4.20 11.97
C CYS A 48 3.88 -4.52 11.90
N ILE A 49 3.32 -4.77 10.71
CA ILE A 49 1.90 -5.14 10.61
C ILE A 49 1.63 -6.51 11.24
N ALA A 50 2.55 -7.48 11.10
CA ALA A 50 2.39 -8.79 11.74
C ALA A 50 2.39 -8.68 13.28
N ARG A 51 3.29 -7.85 13.84
CA ARG A 51 3.29 -7.53 15.28
C ARG A 51 2.01 -6.81 15.69
N LEU A 52 1.58 -5.79 14.95
CA LEU A 52 0.34 -5.07 15.25
C LEU A 52 -0.87 -6.02 15.26
N ILE A 53 -1.01 -6.90 14.28
CA ILE A 53 -2.10 -7.89 14.22
C ILE A 53 -2.06 -8.82 15.45
N THR A 54 -0.86 -9.26 15.84
CA THR A 54 -0.68 -10.10 17.03
C THR A 54 -1.05 -9.33 18.31
N ASP A 55 -0.63 -8.07 18.43
CA ASP A 55 -0.89 -7.24 19.61
C ASP A 55 -2.37 -6.82 19.72
N LEU A 56 -3.07 -6.68 18.60
CA LEU A 56 -4.50 -6.41 18.57
C LEU A 56 -5.33 -7.58 19.09
N ASP A 57 -4.85 -8.83 18.89
CA ASP A 57 -5.47 -10.05 19.40
C ASP A 57 -6.99 -10.11 19.10
N TRP A 58 -7.35 -9.77 17.86
CA TRP A 58 -8.74 -9.76 17.41
C TRP A 58 -9.19 -11.17 17.02
N ASP A 59 -10.37 -11.55 17.50
CA ASP A 59 -11.10 -12.74 17.01
C ASP A 59 -11.83 -12.41 15.68
N ILE A 60 -11.06 -11.89 14.73
CA ILE A 60 -11.49 -11.45 13.39
C ILE A 60 -10.43 -11.98 12.43
N ASP A 61 -10.84 -12.44 11.26
CA ASP A 61 -9.88 -12.84 10.21
C ASP A 61 -9.23 -11.58 9.61
N VAL A 62 -7.94 -11.39 9.92
CA VAL A 62 -7.17 -10.21 9.50
C VAL A 62 -6.12 -10.59 8.48
N ASP A 63 -6.15 -9.91 7.33
CA ASP A 63 -5.14 -10.00 6.29
C ASP A 63 -4.57 -8.62 5.96
N TYR A 64 -3.47 -8.58 5.20
CA TYR A 64 -2.86 -7.34 4.73
C TYR A 64 -2.26 -7.47 3.33
N TYR A 65 -2.14 -6.33 2.64
CA TYR A 65 -1.41 -6.16 1.40
C TYR A 65 -0.58 -4.88 1.47
N ILE A 66 0.71 -4.99 1.15
CA ILE A 66 1.65 -3.88 1.18
C ILE A 66 2.15 -3.63 -0.24
N PHE A 67 2.00 -2.40 -0.73
CA PHE A 67 2.69 -2.00 -1.95
C PHE A 67 4.18 -1.82 -1.66
N ASP A 68 5.03 -2.45 -2.46
CA ASP A 68 6.48 -2.24 -2.43
C ASP A 68 6.80 -0.83 -2.96
N LYS A 69 6.99 0.11 -2.01
CA LYS A 69 7.00 1.58 -2.18
C LYS A 69 5.60 2.14 -2.40
N ASN A 70 5.54 3.39 -2.87
CA ASN A 70 4.27 4.07 -3.09
C ASN A 70 3.48 3.47 -4.27
N LEU A 71 2.18 3.74 -4.29
CA LEU A 71 1.28 3.31 -5.37
C LEU A 71 1.76 3.81 -6.74
N ASP A 72 2.37 4.98 -6.79
CA ASP A 72 2.90 5.59 -8.01
C ASP A 72 3.97 4.72 -8.70
N ASP A 73 4.91 4.16 -7.92
CA ASP A 73 5.92 3.21 -8.40
C ASP A 73 5.26 1.93 -8.94
N PHE A 74 4.18 1.47 -8.29
CA PHE A 74 3.47 0.27 -8.71
C PHE A 74 2.77 0.44 -10.05
N ILE A 75 2.15 1.60 -10.31
CA ILE A 75 1.49 1.89 -11.59
C ILE A 75 2.48 1.80 -12.75
N ILE A 76 3.69 2.33 -12.59
CA ILE A 76 4.71 2.26 -13.64
C ILE A 76 5.07 0.79 -13.93
N LYS A 77 5.08 -0.08 -12.91
CA LYS A 77 5.35 -1.53 -13.08
C LYS A 77 4.25 -2.26 -13.87
N THR A 78 3.07 -1.67 -14.09
CA THR A 78 2.00 -2.28 -14.92
C THR A 78 2.08 -1.90 -16.39
N LEU A 79 3.02 -1.03 -16.77
CA LEU A 79 3.29 -0.70 -18.16
C LEU A 79 4.13 -1.77 -18.86
N SER A 80 4.22 -1.71 -20.19
CA SER A 80 5.17 -2.55 -20.93
C SER A 80 6.63 -2.23 -20.54
N LYS A 81 7.55 -3.17 -20.79
CA LYS A 81 8.99 -2.97 -20.49
C LYS A 81 9.58 -1.76 -21.22
N GLU A 82 9.10 -1.48 -22.43
CA GLU A 82 9.55 -0.32 -23.22
C GLU A 82 9.12 0.99 -22.56
N GLU A 83 7.85 1.10 -22.19
CA GLU A 83 7.32 2.27 -21.49
C GLU A 83 7.97 2.48 -20.12
N GLN A 84 8.19 1.40 -19.37
CA GLN A 84 8.95 1.44 -18.10
C GLN A 84 10.35 2.03 -18.30
N ASN A 85 11.04 1.62 -19.36
CA ASN A 85 12.35 2.19 -19.70
C ASN A 85 12.27 3.67 -20.11
N CYS A 86 11.22 4.08 -20.83
CA CYS A 86 10.97 5.48 -21.15
C CYS A 86 10.81 6.33 -19.90
N PHE A 87 9.98 5.90 -18.93
CA PHE A 87 9.82 6.59 -17.65
C PHE A 87 11.14 6.67 -16.87
N LYS A 88 11.89 5.56 -16.80
CA LYS A 88 13.19 5.53 -16.12
C LYS A 88 14.20 6.49 -16.75
N ASN A 89 14.28 6.52 -18.08
CA ASN A 89 15.18 7.43 -18.80
C ASN A 89 14.74 8.89 -18.63
N PHE A 90 13.44 9.15 -18.67
CA PHE A 90 12.88 10.48 -18.43
C PHE A 90 13.19 10.99 -17.02
N GLU A 91 12.96 10.17 -15.99
CA GLU A 91 13.28 10.48 -14.59
C GLU A 91 14.77 10.83 -14.43
N LYS A 92 15.65 10.05 -15.07
CA LYS A 92 17.10 10.27 -15.07
C LYS A 92 17.47 11.57 -15.78
N CYS A 93 16.94 11.81 -16.97
CA CYS A 93 17.24 13.00 -17.78
C CYS A 93 16.87 14.30 -17.05
N LEU A 94 15.71 14.32 -16.41
CA LEU A 94 15.24 15.50 -15.67
C LEU A 94 15.72 15.55 -14.22
N LYS A 95 16.45 14.53 -13.76
CA LYS A 95 16.91 14.34 -12.39
C LYS A 95 15.74 14.41 -11.40
N ILE A 96 14.62 13.76 -11.74
CA ILE A 96 13.38 13.76 -10.95
C ILE A 96 13.63 13.17 -9.56
N GLU A 97 14.42 12.11 -9.47
CA GLU A 97 14.77 11.45 -8.19
C GLU A 97 15.36 12.43 -7.16
N VAL A 98 16.07 13.48 -7.62
CA VAL A 98 16.65 14.52 -6.76
C VAL A 98 15.64 15.63 -6.43
N LYS A 99 14.74 15.94 -7.36
CA LYS A 99 13.80 17.08 -7.27
C LYS A 99 12.44 16.70 -6.68
N ASN A 100 12.07 15.43 -6.72
CA ASN A 100 10.74 14.92 -6.41
C ASN A 100 10.84 13.46 -5.96
N LYS A 101 11.20 13.24 -4.69
CA LYS A 101 11.40 11.90 -4.12
C LYS A 101 10.16 11.01 -4.18
N ASN A 102 8.97 11.59 -4.18
CA ASN A 102 7.69 10.87 -4.19
C ASN A 102 7.16 10.55 -5.60
N LYS A 103 7.93 10.81 -6.67
CA LYS A 103 7.58 10.49 -8.06
C LYS A 103 6.24 11.04 -8.56
N LYS A 104 5.66 12.05 -7.90
CA LYS A 104 4.41 12.69 -8.31
C LYS A 104 4.46 13.22 -9.74
N ILE A 105 5.62 13.68 -10.20
CA ILE A 105 5.81 14.16 -11.58
C ILE A 105 5.61 13.02 -12.58
N SER A 106 6.16 11.83 -12.30
CA SER A 106 6.01 10.66 -13.15
C SER A 106 4.54 10.23 -13.24
N THR A 107 3.82 10.23 -12.13
CA THR A 107 2.37 9.95 -12.10
C THR A 107 1.57 11.00 -12.87
N CYS A 108 1.91 12.29 -12.75
CA CYS A 108 1.24 13.33 -13.52
C CYS A 108 1.40 13.13 -15.02
N ILE A 109 2.59 12.75 -15.47
CA ILE A 109 2.87 12.47 -16.89
C ILE A 109 2.12 11.23 -17.32
N TYR A 110 2.18 10.16 -16.53
CA TYR A 110 1.43 8.94 -16.76
C TYR A 110 -0.07 9.24 -16.95
N LYS A 111 -0.71 9.96 -16.02
CA LYS A 111 -2.13 10.32 -16.12
C LYS A 111 -2.46 11.14 -17.37
N LYS A 112 -1.52 11.95 -17.87
CA LYS A 112 -1.69 12.71 -19.11
C LYS A 112 -1.54 11.85 -20.36
N LEU A 113 -0.63 10.87 -20.35
CA LEU A 113 -0.38 9.97 -21.48
C LEU A 113 -1.44 8.86 -21.58
N TYR A 114 -2.02 8.43 -20.45
CA TYR A 114 -3.00 7.35 -20.37
C TYR A 114 -4.33 7.84 -19.75
N PRO A 115 -5.07 8.75 -20.43
CA PRO A 115 -6.23 9.43 -19.84
C PRO A 115 -7.46 8.53 -19.62
N GLN A 116 -7.56 7.41 -20.34
CA GLN A 116 -8.77 6.56 -20.32
C GLN A 116 -8.72 5.44 -19.27
N THR A 117 -7.52 4.97 -18.91
CA THR A 117 -7.33 3.87 -17.95
C THR A 117 -6.04 4.08 -17.18
N PRO A 118 -5.98 5.04 -16.25
CA PRO A 118 -4.77 5.28 -15.48
C PRO A 118 -4.42 4.13 -14.53
N TYR A 119 -5.31 3.14 -14.38
CA TYR A 119 -5.08 1.97 -13.56
C TYR A 119 -5.75 0.78 -14.22
N ASP A 120 -4.95 -0.14 -14.77
CA ASP A 120 -5.46 -1.40 -15.29
C ASP A 120 -5.43 -2.48 -14.20
N PHE A 121 -6.55 -2.61 -13.47
CA PHE A 121 -6.68 -3.62 -12.42
C PHE A 121 -6.72 -5.05 -12.96
N SER A 122 -6.86 -5.23 -14.28
CA SER A 122 -6.78 -6.55 -14.90
C SER A 122 -5.34 -7.09 -14.93
N HIS A 123 -4.34 -6.22 -14.86
CA HIS A 123 -2.93 -6.59 -14.96
C HIS A 123 -2.52 -7.64 -13.90
N PRO A 124 -1.68 -8.64 -14.25
CA PRO A 124 -1.29 -9.73 -13.33
C PRO A 124 -0.59 -9.27 -12.03
N ASN A 125 0.07 -8.12 -12.04
CA ASN A 125 0.66 -7.56 -10.81
C ASN A 125 -0.36 -7.33 -9.69
N PHE A 126 -1.65 -7.17 -10.02
CA PHE A 126 -2.73 -7.04 -9.05
C PHE A 126 -3.29 -8.40 -8.56
N ASP A 127 -2.81 -9.54 -9.08
CA ASP A 127 -3.39 -10.86 -8.77
C ASP A 127 -3.41 -11.16 -7.28
N THR A 128 -2.33 -10.87 -6.55
CA THR A 128 -2.29 -11.03 -5.10
C THR A 128 -3.33 -10.16 -4.40
N LEU A 129 -3.49 -8.89 -4.80
CA LEU A 129 -4.49 -8.00 -4.21
C LEU A 129 -5.92 -8.46 -4.56
N LYS A 130 -6.15 -8.91 -5.79
CA LYS A 130 -7.44 -9.49 -6.25
C LYS A 130 -7.81 -10.71 -5.43
N GLN A 131 -6.87 -11.62 -5.15
CA GLN A 131 -7.09 -12.79 -4.31
C GLN A 131 -7.48 -12.40 -2.87
N LYS A 132 -6.76 -11.45 -2.26
CA LYS A 132 -7.07 -10.96 -0.90
C LYS A 132 -8.43 -10.28 -0.82
N LEU A 133 -8.77 -9.45 -1.81
CA LEU A 133 -10.10 -8.83 -1.91
C LEU A 133 -11.20 -9.88 -2.10
N THR A 134 -10.94 -10.92 -2.88
CA THR A 134 -11.89 -12.02 -3.06
C THR A 134 -12.13 -12.73 -1.73
N HIS A 135 -11.06 -13.05 -0.99
CA HIS A 135 -11.17 -13.64 0.35
C HIS A 135 -11.91 -12.74 1.35
N LEU A 136 -11.71 -11.42 1.27
CA LEU A 136 -12.39 -10.44 2.14
C LEU A 136 -13.91 -10.45 1.99
N PHE A 137 -14.42 -10.63 0.76
CA PHE A 137 -15.86 -10.53 0.44
C PHE A 137 -16.57 -11.88 0.26
N GLN A 138 -15.84 -12.99 0.31
CA GLN A 138 -16.39 -14.35 0.42
C GLN A 138 -16.90 -14.61 1.83
#